data_AF-A0AAU9PYP0-F1
#
_entry.id   AF-A0AAU9PYP0-F1
#
_cell.length_a   1.000
_cell.length_b   1.000
_cell.length_c   1.000
_cell.angle_alpha   90.00
_cell.angle_beta   90.00
_cell.angle_gamma   90.00
#
_symmetry.space_group_name_H-M   'P 1'
#
loop_
_entity.id
_entity.type
_entity.pdbx_description
1 polymer ?
#
loop_
_entity_poly.entity_id
_entity_poly.type
_entity_poly.pdbx_seq_one_letter_code
_entity_poly.pdbx_strand_id
1 'polypeptide(L)'
;MVDKVCPLVLRKQNREILLFKHPLAGVQLVKGTVEPFDCAFLSAAKRELAEESGIELVNNTTYLGAWESGFQEQLWHFVLCECEALPEHWVYHTQDDGGHDFEFFWHEVTKDISSRAHPVFQRALEQVRELIRLGAMK
;
A
#
# COMPACT_ATOMS: atom_id res chain seq x y z
N MET A 1 -1.03 10.75 -17.48
CA MET A 1 -0.53 9.86 -16.43
C MET A 1 -0.93 10.44 -15.09
N VAL A 2 -1.49 9.63 -14.19
CA VAL A 2 -1.94 10.06 -12.86
C VAL A 2 -1.00 9.47 -11.81
N ASP A 3 -0.48 10.32 -10.93
CA ASP A 3 0.37 9.89 -9.83
C ASP A 3 -0.48 9.26 -8.71
N LYS A 4 -0.08 8.06 -8.32
CA LYS A 4 -0.61 7.34 -7.16
C LYS A 4 0.50 7.16 -6.16
N VAL A 5 0.19 7.26 -4.87
CA VAL A 5 1.06 6.79 -3.81
C VAL A 5 0.57 5.44 -3.30
N CYS A 6 1.51 4.56 -2.99
CA CYS A 6 1.26 3.24 -2.44
C CYS A 6 2.09 3.10 -1.15
N PRO A 7 1.50 3.45 0.02
CA PRO A 7 2.16 3.25 1.29
C PRO A 7 2.33 1.75 1.57
N LEU A 8 3.56 1.35 1.88
CA LEU A 8 3.94 -0.01 2.23
C LEU A 8 4.18 -0.10 3.72
N VAL A 9 3.39 -0.90 4.42
CA VAL A 9 3.64 -1.25 5.82
C VAL A 9 4.19 -2.68 5.86
N LEU A 10 5.40 -2.83 6.37
CA LEU A 10 6.12 -4.09 6.43
C LEU A 10 6.41 -4.49 7.88
N ARG A 11 6.46 -5.81 8.14
CA ARG A 11 6.88 -6.34 9.44
C ARG A 11 7.70 -7.61 9.29
N LYS A 12 8.20 -8.13 10.43
CA LYS A 12 9.02 -9.34 10.52
C LYS A 12 10.21 -9.31 9.55
N GLN A 13 11.01 -8.24 9.60
CA GLN A 13 12.15 -8.02 8.72
C GLN A 13 11.75 -8.08 7.23
N ASN A 14 10.72 -7.30 6.86
CA ASN A 14 10.19 -7.18 5.50
C ASN A 14 9.63 -8.50 4.90
N ARG A 15 9.31 -9.49 5.74
CA ARG A 15 8.75 -10.78 5.29
C ARG A 15 7.25 -10.74 5.09
N GLU A 16 6.56 -9.84 5.79
CA GLU A 16 5.12 -9.67 5.70
C GLU A 16 4.79 -8.23 5.32
N ILE A 17 3.77 -8.09 4.47
CA ILE A 17 3.22 -6.82 4.02
C ILE A 17 1.76 -6.74 4.42
N LEU A 18 1.32 -5.54 4.76
CA LEU A 18 -0.08 -5.27 5.03
C LEU A 18 -0.86 -5.17 3.71
N LEU A 19 -1.95 -5.92 3.60
CA LEU A 19 -2.93 -5.85 2.52
C LEU A 19 -4.32 -5.68 3.11
N PHE A 20 -5.27 -5.33 2.26
CA PHE A 20 -6.69 -5.40 2.62
C PHE A 20 -7.48 -6.16 1.57
N LYS A 21 -8.65 -6.68 1.96
CA LYS A 21 -9.66 -7.23 1.07
C LYS A 21 -10.78 -6.22 0.91
N HIS A 22 -10.93 -5.72 -0.31
CA HIS A 22 -12.07 -4.91 -0.72
C HIS A 22 -13.31 -5.80 -0.90
N PRO A 23 -14.50 -5.38 -0.44
CA PRO A 23 -15.72 -6.20 -0.51
C PRO A 23 -16.10 -6.59 -1.95
N LEU A 24 -15.79 -5.71 -2.90
CA LEU A 24 -16.18 -5.87 -4.31
C LEU A 24 -15.02 -6.15 -5.29
N ALA A 25 -13.78 -5.91 -4.89
CA ALA A 25 -12.63 -5.84 -5.82
C ALA A 25 -11.45 -6.75 -5.41
N GLY A 26 -11.63 -7.56 -4.38
CA GLY A 26 -10.64 -8.51 -3.91
C GLY A 26 -9.49 -7.85 -3.14
N VAL A 27 -8.36 -8.54 -3.08
CA VAL A 27 -7.19 -8.14 -2.29
C VAL A 27 -6.41 -7.03 -2.99
N GLN A 28 -6.02 -6.02 -2.22
CA GLN A 28 -5.34 -4.82 -2.70
C GLN A 28 -4.24 -4.36 -1.75
N LEU A 29 -3.33 -3.56 -2.30
CA LEU A 29 -2.47 -2.66 -1.55
C LEU A 29 -3.23 -1.35 -1.33
N VAL A 30 -2.99 -0.70 -0.20
CA VAL A 30 -3.40 0.69 0.04
C VAL A 30 -2.77 1.56 -1.05
N LYS A 31 -3.59 2.39 -1.68
CA LYS A 31 -3.12 3.37 -2.66
C LYS A 31 -4.18 4.45 -2.88
N GLY A 32 -3.70 5.67 -3.14
CA GLY A 32 -4.59 6.71 -3.63
C GLY A 32 -3.88 7.80 -4.39
N THR A 33 -4.63 8.83 -4.74
CA THR A 33 -4.20 9.89 -5.67
C THR A 33 -3.25 10.83 -4.95
N VAL A 34 -2.17 11.23 -5.62
CA VAL A 34 -1.39 12.38 -5.16
C VAL A 34 -2.19 13.63 -5.48
N GLU A 35 -2.68 14.31 -4.45
CA GLU A 35 -3.55 15.47 -4.62
C GLU A 35 -2.72 16.74 -4.82
N PRO A 36 -3.28 17.79 -5.48
CA PRO A 36 -2.54 19.04 -5.71
C PRO A 36 -2.07 19.76 -4.44
N PHE A 37 -2.69 19.47 -3.30
CA PHE A 37 -2.33 20.03 -2.00
C PHE A 37 -1.30 19.19 -1.24
N ASP A 38 -0.97 17.98 -1.72
CA ASP A 38 0.08 17.17 -1.10
C ASP A 38 1.44 17.82 -1.36
N CYS A 39 2.16 18.13 -0.28
CA CYS A 39 3.48 18.77 -0.39
C CYS A 39 4.55 17.84 -0.95
N ALA A 40 4.41 16.52 -0.76
CA ALA A 40 5.31 15.49 -1.27
C ALA A 40 4.64 14.11 -1.30
N PHE A 41 5.24 13.15 -2.02
CA PHE A 41 4.78 11.75 -2.01
C PHE A 41 4.75 11.14 -0.61
N LEU A 42 5.67 11.55 0.27
CA LEU A 42 5.72 11.06 1.65
C LEU A 42 4.51 11.53 2.46
N SER A 43 4.04 12.77 2.27
CA SER A 43 2.85 13.28 2.98
C SER A 43 1.57 12.67 2.41
N ALA A 44 1.49 12.54 1.09
CA ALA A 44 0.37 11.86 0.43
C ALA A 44 0.24 10.41 0.91
N ALA A 45 1.36 9.68 1.01
CA ALA A 45 1.35 8.30 1.48
C ALA A 45 0.85 8.17 2.93
N LYS A 46 1.17 9.13 3.82
CA LYS A 46 0.64 9.15 5.19
C LYS A 46 -0.85 9.43 5.23
N ARG A 47 -1.32 10.40 4.43
CA ARG A 47 -2.75 10.75 4.31
C ARG A 47 -3.57 9.55 3.84
N GLU A 48 -3.19 8.99 2.70
CA GLU A 48 -3.86 7.83 2.09
C GLU A 48 -3.85 6.61 3.02
N LEU A 49 -2.73 6.38 3.73
CA LEU A 49 -2.68 5.30 4.71
C LEU A 49 -3.68 5.54 5.86
N ALA A 50 -3.79 6.75 6.37
CA ALA A 50 -4.77 7.07 7.40
C ALA A 50 -6.22 6.94 6.89
N GLU A 51 -6.51 7.47 5.70
CA GLU A 51 -7.84 7.49 5.09
C GLU A 51 -8.37 6.09 4.72
N GLU A 52 -7.51 5.18 4.26
CA GLU A 52 -7.94 3.83 3.87
C GLU A 52 -7.82 2.78 4.99
N SER A 53 -6.99 3.00 6.01
CA SER A 53 -6.67 1.97 7.02
C SER A 53 -6.82 2.37 8.49
N GLY A 54 -6.96 3.67 8.78
CA GLY A 54 -6.97 4.21 10.14
C GLY A 54 -5.60 4.25 10.82
N ILE A 55 -4.51 3.98 10.09
CA ILE A 55 -3.14 4.05 10.65
C ILE A 55 -2.65 5.50 10.56
N GLU A 56 -2.80 6.24 11.67
CA GLU A 56 -2.40 7.66 11.75
C GLU A 56 -0.95 7.85 12.22
N LEU A 57 -0.45 6.94 13.07
CA LEU A 57 0.87 7.07 13.70
C LEU A 57 1.96 6.40 12.86
N VAL A 58 2.50 7.17 11.90
CA VAL A 58 3.64 6.78 11.06
C VAL A 58 4.92 7.46 11.56
N ASN A 59 5.81 6.67 12.16
CA ASN A 59 7.05 7.11 12.79
C ASN A 59 8.09 7.60 11.78
N ASN A 60 8.22 6.91 10.66
CA ASN A 60 9.16 7.25 9.60
C ASN A 60 8.58 6.91 8.22
N THR A 61 9.04 7.64 7.21
CA THR A 61 8.68 7.38 5.80
C THR A 61 9.88 7.46 4.88
N THR A 62 10.03 6.46 4.01
CA THR A 62 11.13 6.38 3.05
C THR A 62 10.59 6.18 1.65
N TYR A 63 10.94 7.06 0.71
CA TYR A 63 10.58 6.89 -0.69
C TYR A 63 11.42 5.79 -1.33
N LEU A 64 10.78 4.82 -1.99
CA LEU A 64 11.46 3.64 -2.55
C LEU A 64 11.61 3.69 -4.07
N GLY A 65 10.70 4.38 -4.76
CA GLY A 65 10.73 4.46 -6.21
C GLY A 65 9.34 4.57 -6.83
N ALA A 66 9.33 4.70 -8.16
CA ALA A 66 8.10 4.76 -8.94
C ALA A 66 8.03 3.58 -9.92
N TRP A 67 6.81 3.17 -10.27
CA TRP A 67 6.52 2.11 -11.23
C TRP A 67 5.33 2.48 -12.11
N GLU A 68 5.54 2.43 -13.43
CA GLU A 68 4.45 2.56 -14.40
C GLU A 68 3.59 1.29 -14.36
N SER A 69 2.37 1.41 -13.85
CA SER A 69 1.50 0.25 -13.56
C SER A 69 0.99 -0.48 -14.80
N GLY A 70 1.03 0.20 -15.97
CA GLY A 70 0.37 -0.22 -17.20
C GLY A 70 -1.16 -0.33 -17.07
N PHE A 71 -1.74 0.25 -16.01
CA PHE A 71 -3.17 0.19 -15.72
C PHE A 71 -3.71 1.60 -15.50
N GLN A 72 -4.74 1.98 -16.26
CA GLN A 72 -5.40 3.30 -16.16
C GLN A 72 -4.43 4.50 -16.25
N GLU A 73 -3.32 4.37 -16.99
CA GLU A 73 -2.30 5.42 -17.12
C GLU A 73 -1.76 5.92 -15.77
N GLN A 74 -1.55 5.03 -14.79
CA GLN A 74 -1.08 5.40 -13.44
C GLN A 74 0.41 5.13 -13.23
N LEU A 75 1.10 6.09 -12.61
CA LEU A 75 2.45 5.95 -12.06
C LEU A 75 2.35 5.78 -10.54
N TRP A 76 2.85 4.67 -10.01
CA TRP A 76 2.75 4.35 -8.57
C TRP A 76 4.05 4.64 -7.86
N HIS A 77 3.98 5.50 -6.84
CA HIS A 77 5.07 5.89 -5.96
C HIS A 77 5.03 5.05 -4.68
N PHE A 78 6.01 4.17 -4.49
CA PHE A 78 6.11 3.33 -3.30
C PHE A 78 6.80 4.08 -2.17
N VAL A 79 6.14 4.12 -1.02
CA VAL A 79 6.67 4.76 0.20
C VAL A 79 6.61 3.76 1.34
N LEU A 80 7.75 3.42 1.94
CA LEU A 80 7.77 2.64 3.17
C LEU A 80 7.22 3.50 4.32
N CYS A 81 6.27 2.98 5.08
CA CYS A 81 5.69 3.60 6.26
C CYS A 81 5.98 2.73 7.49
N GLU A 82 6.86 3.21 8.36
CA GLU A 82 7.19 2.53 9.61
C GLU A 82 6.19 2.96 10.69
N CYS A 83 5.47 1.98 11.23
CA CYS A 83 4.42 2.19 12.22
C CYS A 83 4.75 1.44 13.51
N GLU A 84 4.02 1.71 14.58
CA GLU A 84 4.04 0.87 15.77
C GLU A 84 3.44 -0.53 15.49
N ALA A 85 3.44 -1.41 16.50
CA ALA A 85 2.83 -2.72 16.38
C ALA A 85 1.32 -2.59 16.12
N LEU A 86 0.87 -3.15 14.99
CA LEU A 86 -0.53 -3.17 14.57
C LEU A 86 -1.15 -4.55 14.84
N PRO A 87 -2.49 -4.66 14.92
CA PRO A 87 -3.19 -5.93 15.07
C PRO A 87 -2.87 -6.93 13.94
N GLU A 88 -3.11 -8.23 14.21
CA GLU A 88 -2.99 -9.26 13.16
C GLU A 88 -4.03 -9.09 12.06
N HIS A 89 -5.24 -8.64 12.42
CA HIS A 89 -6.36 -8.43 11.51
C HIS A 89 -7.25 -7.33 12.10
N TRP A 90 -7.83 -6.50 11.24
CA TRP A 90 -8.87 -5.55 11.63
C TRP A 90 -9.77 -5.19 10.44
N VAL A 91 -10.89 -4.55 10.73
CA VAL A 91 -11.76 -3.94 9.72
C VAL A 91 -11.72 -2.44 9.89
N TYR A 92 -11.60 -1.72 8.80
CA TYR A 92 -11.66 -0.26 8.78
C TYR A 92 -12.71 0.20 7.77
N HIS A 93 -13.57 1.12 8.21
CA HIS A 93 -14.53 1.77 7.31
C HIS A 93 -13.83 2.96 6.66
N THR A 94 -13.43 2.81 5.39
CA THR A 94 -12.75 3.88 4.66
C THR A 94 -13.69 5.06 4.43
N GLN A 95 -13.14 6.27 4.43
CA GLN A 95 -13.87 7.48 4.05
C GLN A 95 -13.94 7.64 2.52
N ASP A 96 -13.14 6.86 1.79
CA ASP A 96 -13.03 6.88 0.33
C ASP A 96 -13.93 5.84 -0.36
N ASP A 97 -14.07 6.00 -1.68
CA ASP A 97 -14.79 5.10 -2.59
C ASP A 97 -16.24 4.76 -2.16
N GLY A 98 -16.91 5.70 -1.47
CA GLY A 98 -18.31 5.54 -1.07
C GLY A 98 -18.52 4.80 0.26
N GLY A 99 -17.48 4.63 1.09
CA GLY A 99 -17.63 4.12 2.45
C GLY A 99 -17.67 2.59 2.50
N HIS A 100 -16.52 1.96 2.29
CA HIS A 100 -16.38 0.50 2.29
C HIS A 100 -15.66 -0.02 3.53
N ASP A 101 -16.03 -1.23 3.96
CA ASP A 101 -15.31 -1.94 5.02
C ASP A 101 -14.16 -2.74 4.40
N PHE A 102 -12.93 -2.34 4.72
CA PHE A 102 -11.72 -3.02 4.29
C PHE A 102 -11.23 -3.97 5.38
N GLU A 103 -11.11 -5.25 5.05
CA GLU A 103 -10.55 -6.26 5.95
C GLU A 103 -9.03 -6.32 5.79
N PHE A 104 -8.29 -5.79 6.76
CA PHE A 104 -6.83 -5.76 6.77
C PHE A 104 -6.23 -7.05 7.33
N PHE A 105 -5.15 -7.52 6.71
CA PHE A 105 -4.43 -8.72 7.12
C PHE A 105 -2.97 -8.68 6.65
N TRP A 106 -2.12 -9.44 7.35
CA TRP A 106 -0.72 -9.61 6.97
C TRP A 106 -0.53 -10.75 5.98
N HIS A 107 0.22 -10.48 4.92
CA HIS A 107 0.50 -11.45 3.87
C HIS A 107 2.00 -11.65 3.72
N GLU A 108 2.44 -12.90 3.57
CA GLU A 108 3.84 -13.19 3.27
C GLU A 108 4.20 -12.62 1.91
N VAL A 109 5.20 -11.74 1.88
CA VAL A 109 5.61 -11.02 0.66
C VAL A 109 5.91 -11.99 -0.49
N THR A 110 6.49 -13.16 -0.20
CA THR A 110 6.86 -14.18 -1.20
C THR A 110 5.68 -14.99 -1.74
N LYS A 111 4.51 -14.97 -1.09
CA LYS A 111 3.32 -15.70 -1.53
C LYS A 111 2.52 -14.91 -2.54
N ASP A 112 1.87 -15.60 -3.47
CA ASP A 112 1.01 -14.98 -4.47
C ASP A 112 -0.38 -14.61 -3.91
N ILE A 113 -0.97 -13.56 -4.47
CA ILE A 113 -2.35 -13.11 -4.26
C ILE A 113 -3.22 -13.34 -5.51
N SER A 114 -2.74 -14.07 -6.51
CA SER A 114 -3.28 -14.03 -7.88
C SER A 114 -4.71 -14.47 -8.05
N SER A 115 -5.14 -15.49 -7.32
CA SER A 115 -6.55 -15.93 -7.32
C SER A 115 -7.50 -14.98 -6.59
N ARG A 116 -6.97 -13.97 -5.88
CA ARG A 116 -7.71 -13.12 -4.95
C ARG A 116 -7.65 -11.63 -5.30
N ALA A 117 -6.84 -11.23 -6.28
CA ALA A 117 -6.52 -9.84 -6.57
C ALA A 117 -6.55 -9.54 -8.07
N HIS A 118 -6.92 -8.30 -8.43
CA HIS A 118 -6.75 -7.83 -9.80
C HIS A 118 -5.25 -7.89 -10.22
N PRO A 119 -4.92 -8.24 -11.49
CA PRO A 119 -3.53 -8.45 -11.91
C PRO A 119 -2.57 -7.28 -11.65
N VAL A 120 -3.06 -6.04 -11.59
CA VAL A 120 -2.23 -4.87 -11.28
C VAL A 120 -1.59 -4.96 -9.88
N PHE A 121 -2.33 -5.44 -8.87
CA PHE A 121 -1.82 -5.56 -7.50
C PHE A 121 -0.83 -6.72 -7.35
N GLN A 122 -0.99 -7.77 -8.16
CA GLN A 122 0.00 -8.86 -8.24
C GLN A 122 1.34 -8.33 -8.75
N ARG A 123 1.30 -7.58 -9.86
CA ARG A 123 2.50 -6.94 -10.43
C ARG A 123 3.10 -5.89 -9.49
N ALA A 124 2.27 -5.13 -8.78
CA ALA A 124 2.75 -4.19 -7.77
C ALA A 124 3.50 -4.93 -6.64
N LEU A 125 2.97 -6.06 -6.14
CA LEU A 125 3.64 -6.88 -5.14
C LEU A 125 4.97 -7.46 -5.67
N GLU A 126 5.06 -7.79 -6.96
CA GLU A 126 6.33 -8.15 -7.60
C GLU A 126 7.34 -7.01 -7.56
N GLN A 127 6.93 -5.76 -7.82
CA GLN A 127 7.81 -4.60 -7.69
C GLN A 127 8.29 -4.41 -6.24
N VAL A 128 7.41 -4.60 -5.25
CA VAL A 128 7.80 -4.56 -3.83
C VAL A 128 8.88 -5.60 -3.52
N ARG A 129 8.76 -6.82 -4.05
CA ARG A 129 9.79 -7.87 -3.87
C ARG A 129 11.15 -7.44 -4.43
N GLU A 130 11.17 -6.81 -5.59
CA GLU A 130 12.40 -6.30 -6.19
C GLU A 130 13.01 -5.17 -5.36
N LEU A 131 12.20 -4.24 -4.85
CA LEU A 131 12.67 -3.18 -3.94
C LEU A 131 13.28 -3.77 -2.65
N ILE A 132 12.72 -4.86 -2.11
CA ILE A 132 13.29 -5.58 -0.95
C ILE A 132 14.64 -6.21 -1.31
N ARG A 133 14.72 -6.91 -2.44
CA ARG A 133 15.95 -7.57 -2.88
C ARG A 133 17.10 -6.59 -3.11
N LEU A 134 16.81 -5.44 -3.69
CA LEU A 134 17.81 -4.41 -3.97
C LEU A 134 18.31 -3.68 -2.71
N GLY A 135 17.74 -3.99 -1.54
CA GLY A 135 18.12 -3.37 -0.28
C GLY A 135 17.72 -1.90 -0.20
N ALA A 136 16.68 -1.49 -0.95
CA ALA A 136 16.09 -0.16 -0.83
C ALA A 136 15.34 0.03 0.50
N MET A 137 15.08 -1.07 1.23
CA MET A 137 14.49 -1.12 2.56
C MET A 137 15.50 -1.74 3.53
N LYS A 138 16.48 -0.95 3.97
CA LYS A 138 17.45 -1.31 5.01
C LYS A 138 17.14 -0.59 6.31
#